data_AF-A0A429REV1-F1
#
_entry.id   AF-A0A429REV1-F1
#
_cell.length_a   1.000
_cell.length_b   1.000
_cell.length_c   1.000
_cell.angle_alpha   90.00
_cell.angle_beta   90.00
_cell.angle_gamma   90.00
#
_symmetry.space_group_name_H-M   'P 1'
#
loop_
_entity.id
_entity.type
_entity.pdbx_description
1 polymer ?
#
loop_
_entity_poly.entity_id
_entity_poly.type
_entity_poly.pdbx_seq_one_letter_code
_entity_poly.pdbx_strand_id
1 'polypeptide(L)'
;MHGTEPAEARIEDASNILVAPSTMQDKDAIRDFFGSTITPEDLASGSPDLTQKTVYLCGDISGISVSQLEDAARVFVVRELSHGYRDDVDTPWSLVDLGRVPLRVHGAGVYYRRFFGLDADHFGRISAEHAFQSLTESTKPGAAHRSGIYLTPVTRTGDELHFRLLRCSTNLSGPTEGFRPTDTDVVDDLNREAAAVFRDHAPLNHVLAQIYHNTLATAERKQSKAKISSHADKTKDMPVNGVMAFCTFYDRLDGLQPLADDGFDYGVKGVSGLTRLHFRLKEPTEGRDGVALPAQFSLTLHPGSVFFMPLSTNRLYTHEIRPSALDAESLPTRLGYVVRCSSAEAVHKNDQTFLKLAGDLVKLGPPTSDGMDELRRLYAEENRTSSFIDYGDQFLFSMNTGDYLAPGA
;
A
#
# COMPACT_ATOMS: atom_id res chain seq x y z
N MET A 1 -26.14 -0.71 -27.37
CA MET A 1 -25.88 -1.37 -26.08
C MET A 1 -24.97 -0.44 -25.28
N HIS A 2 -25.51 0.28 -24.30
CA HIS A 2 -24.69 1.00 -23.34
C HIS A 2 -24.08 -0.05 -22.42
N GLY A 3 -22.81 -0.42 -22.67
CA GLY A 3 -22.07 -1.22 -21.71
C GLY A 3 -22.00 -0.43 -20.40
N THR A 4 -22.39 -1.06 -19.29
CA THR A 4 -22.10 -0.56 -17.95
C THR A 4 -20.62 -0.22 -17.88
N GLU A 5 -20.29 1.04 -17.58
CA GLU A 5 -18.90 1.44 -17.33
C GLU A 5 -18.31 0.51 -16.27
N PRO A 6 -17.08 -0.02 -16.48
CA PRO A 6 -16.42 -0.84 -15.48
C PRO A 6 -16.26 -0.01 -14.20
N ALA A 7 -16.85 -0.49 -13.10
CA ALA A 7 -16.90 0.27 -11.85
C ALA A 7 -15.51 0.35 -11.22
N GLU A 8 -14.98 1.56 -11.02
CA GLU A 8 -13.78 1.80 -10.20
C GLU A 8 -14.02 1.32 -8.75
N ALA A 9 -12.96 0.90 -8.05
CA ALA A 9 -13.04 0.63 -6.62
C ALA A 9 -13.38 1.92 -5.86
N ARG A 10 -14.26 1.80 -4.86
CA ARG A 10 -14.75 2.93 -4.06
C ARG A 10 -14.36 2.77 -2.61
N ILE A 11 -13.90 3.85 -1.99
CA ILE A 11 -13.69 3.91 -0.55
C ILE A 11 -15.06 3.94 0.12
N GLU A 12 -15.34 3.02 1.04
CA GLU A 12 -16.63 2.90 1.72
C GLU A 12 -16.40 2.79 3.24
N ASP A 13 -16.86 3.79 3.99
CA ASP A 13 -16.65 3.90 5.44
C ASP A 13 -17.68 3.11 6.27
N ALA A 14 -18.75 2.65 5.63
CA ALA A 14 -19.88 2.01 6.30
C ALA A 14 -19.51 0.73 7.05
N SER A 15 -18.36 0.11 6.77
CA SER A 15 -17.94 -1.17 7.36
C SER A 15 -17.21 -1.03 8.71
N ASN A 16 -16.94 0.20 9.16
CA ASN A 16 -16.16 0.44 10.37
C ASN A 16 -16.95 1.28 11.39
N ILE A 17 -16.96 0.83 12.64
CA ILE A 17 -17.63 1.50 13.75
C ILE A 17 -16.63 1.71 14.88
N LEU A 18 -16.58 2.93 15.41
CA LEU A 18 -15.86 3.26 16.63
C LEU A 18 -16.86 3.48 17.77
N VAL A 19 -16.76 2.70 18.83
CA VAL A 19 -17.54 2.87 20.06
C VAL A 19 -16.68 3.65 21.05
N ALA A 20 -17.05 4.89 21.31
CA ALA A 20 -16.31 5.77 22.21
C ALA A 20 -17.25 6.75 22.95
N PRO A 21 -17.03 6.96 24.26
CA PRO A 21 -17.67 8.04 25.01
C PRO A 21 -17.53 9.41 24.31
N SER A 22 -18.58 10.24 24.35
CA SER A 22 -18.60 11.54 23.66
C SER A 22 -17.42 12.45 24.02
N THR A 23 -16.90 12.35 25.25
CA THR A 23 -15.73 13.11 25.72
C THR A 23 -14.42 12.75 25.01
N MET A 24 -14.38 11.64 24.25
CA MET A 24 -13.20 11.19 23.52
C MET A 24 -13.28 11.37 22.01
N GLN A 25 -14.47 11.62 21.46
CA GLN A 25 -14.69 11.63 20.01
C GLN A 25 -13.87 12.72 19.29
N ASP A 26 -13.57 13.83 19.97
CA ASP A 26 -12.76 14.93 19.43
C ASP A 26 -11.25 14.79 19.67
N LYS A 27 -10.78 13.70 20.29
CA LYS A 27 -9.34 13.50 20.48
C LYS A 27 -8.65 13.32 19.13
N ASP A 28 -7.55 14.02 18.92
CA ASP A 28 -6.75 13.96 17.67
C ASP A 28 -6.40 12.53 17.24
N ALA A 29 -6.28 11.61 18.20
CA ALA A 29 -6.02 10.19 17.96
C ALA A 29 -7.07 9.47 17.11
N ILE A 30 -8.35 9.91 17.16
CA ILE A 30 -9.50 9.25 16.53
C ILE A 30 -10.43 10.22 15.79
N ARG A 31 -10.15 11.53 15.79
CA ARG A 31 -10.95 12.55 15.10
C ARG A 31 -11.18 12.20 13.62
N ASP A 32 -10.13 11.72 12.96
CA ASP A 32 -10.15 11.41 11.54
C ASP A 32 -10.46 9.92 11.29
N PHE A 33 -11.14 9.23 12.23
CA PHE A 33 -11.51 7.82 12.11
C PHE A 33 -12.26 7.55 10.79
N PHE A 34 -11.89 6.46 10.13
CA PHE A 34 -12.56 5.99 8.93
C PHE A 34 -13.73 5.09 9.32
N GLY A 35 -14.92 5.69 9.48
CA GLY A 35 -16.15 5.00 9.80
C GLY A 35 -17.12 5.88 10.58
N SER A 36 -18.15 5.27 11.16
CA SER A 36 -19.08 5.98 12.06
C SER A 36 -18.63 5.84 13.51
N THR A 37 -18.71 6.93 14.28
CA THR A 37 -18.47 6.92 15.72
C THR A 37 -19.80 6.94 16.48
N ILE A 38 -19.96 6.04 17.44
CA ILE A 38 -21.16 5.90 18.27
C ILE A 38 -20.78 5.87 19.76
N THR A 39 -21.73 6.14 20.63
CA THR A 39 -21.55 6.03 22.07
C THR A 39 -21.82 4.60 22.58
N PRO A 40 -21.30 4.21 23.75
CA PRO A 40 -21.70 2.96 24.39
C PRO A 40 -23.21 2.85 24.62
N GLU A 41 -23.89 3.97 24.84
CA GLU A 41 -25.35 4.04 24.99
C GLU A 41 -26.07 3.72 23.67
N ASP A 42 -25.57 4.23 22.54
CA ASP A 42 -26.08 3.90 21.21
C ASP A 42 -25.94 2.38 20.96
N LEU A 43 -24.75 1.83 21.24
CA LEU A 43 -24.50 0.39 21.14
C LEU A 43 -25.49 -0.42 22.00
N ALA A 44 -25.75 0.00 23.24
CA ALA A 44 -26.70 -0.65 24.13
C ALA A 44 -28.16 -0.58 23.64
N SER A 45 -28.50 0.43 22.83
CA SER A 45 -29.82 0.56 22.21
C SER A 45 -30.06 -0.41 21.04
N GLY A 46 -29.02 -1.12 20.57
CA GLY A 46 -29.10 -2.03 19.43
C GLY A 46 -29.05 -1.33 18.06
N SER A 47 -28.60 -0.06 18.03
CA SER A 47 -28.40 0.70 16.81
C SER A 47 -27.01 1.33 16.83
N PRO A 48 -26.19 1.20 15.77
CA PRO A 48 -26.50 0.66 14.45
C PRO A 48 -26.37 -0.87 14.34
N ASP A 49 -26.83 -1.44 13.23
CA ASP A 49 -26.59 -2.84 12.86
C ASP A 49 -25.09 -3.12 12.69
N LEU A 50 -24.60 -4.13 13.40
CA LEU A 50 -23.20 -4.54 13.43
C LEU A 50 -22.86 -5.65 12.44
N THR A 51 -23.86 -6.16 11.70
CA THR A 51 -23.67 -7.24 10.71
C THR A 51 -22.58 -6.86 9.71
N GLN A 52 -21.56 -7.72 9.60
CA GLN A 52 -20.39 -7.53 8.72
C GLN A 52 -19.51 -6.30 9.06
N LYS A 53 -19.66 -5.68 10.24
CA LYS A 53 -18.88 -4.53 10.65
C LYS A 53 -17.60 -4.93 11.39
N THR A 54 -16.58 -4.09 11.26
CA THR A 54 -15.42 -4.07 12.15
C THR A 54 -15.65 -3.02 13.22
N VAL A 55 -15.67 -3.45 14.49
CA VAL A 55 -15.94 -2.60 15.65
C VAL A 55 -14.66 -2.34 16.43
N TYR A 56 -14.37 -1.07 16.69
CA TYR A 56 -13.27 -0.60 17.54
C TYR A 56 -13.83 -0.06 18.85
N LEU A 57 -13.36 -0.57 19.98
CA LEU A 57 -13.81 -0.19 21.31
C LEU A 57 -12.77 0.73 21.97
N CYS A 58 -13.27 1.82 22.56
CA CYS A 58 -12.51 2.81 23.31
C CYS A 58 -13.26 3.19 24.61
N GLY A 59 -12.52 3.52 25.65
CA GLY A 59 -13.07 3.96 26.95
C GLY A 59 -13.20 2.82 27.96
N ASP A 60 -14.18 2.95 28.86
CA ASP A 60 -14.50 1.87 29.81
C ASP A 60 -15.32 0.81 29.07
N ILE A 61 -14.75 -0.38 28.91
CA ILE A 61 -15.43 -1.48 28.21
C ILE A 61 -16.08 -2.49 29.17
N SER A 62 -16.01 -2.26 30.48
CA SER A 62 -16.56 -3.19 31.48
C SER A 62 -18.08 -3.38 31.37
N GLY A 63 -18.78 -2.38 30.81
CA GLY A 63 -20.22 -2.41 30.55
C GLY A 63 -20.62 -3.01 29.19
N ILE A 64 -19.67 -3.41 28.35
CA ILE A 64 -19.94 -3.98 27.02
C ILE A 64 -19.91 -5.51 27.13
N SER A 65 -20.98 -6.16 26.69
CA SER A 65 -21.15 -7.61 26.71
C SER A 65 -20.90 -8.24 25.34
N VAL A 66 -20.52 -9.53 25.33
CA VAL A 66 -20.28 -10.29 24.09
C VAL A 66 -21.52 -10.34 23.19
N SER A 67 -22.72 -10.47 23.78
CA SER A 67 -23.98 -10.51 23.03
C SER A 67 -24.29 -9.20 22.30
N GLN A 68 -23.78 -8.05 22.76
CA GLN A 68 -23.97 -6.79 22.04
C GLN A 68 -23.14 -6.70 20.76
N LEU A 69 -22.13 -7.55 20.61
CA LEU A 69 -21.18 -7.53 19.50
C LEU A 69 -21.16 -8.84 18.71
N GLU A 70 -22.12 -9.75 18.95
CA GLU A 70 -22.10 -11.10 18.37
C GLU A 70 -22.22 -11.11 16.84
N ASP A 71 -22.95 -10.13 16.28
CA ASP A 71 -23.13 -9.99 14.83
C ASP A 71 -21.97 -9.24 14.14
N ALA A 72 -21.05 -8.66 14.92
CA ALA A 72 -19.88 -7.99 14.37
C ALA A 72 -18.94 -9.02 13.73
N ALA A 73 -18.42 -8.70 12.52
CA ALA A 73 -17.45 -9.58 11.87
C ALA A 73 -16.11 -9.60 12.62
N ARG A 74 -15.71 -8.45 13.18
CA ARG A 74 -14.45 -8.26 13.91
C ARG A 74 -14.68 -7.28 15.06
N VAL A 75 -14.07 -7.56 16.20
CA VAL A 75 -14.08 -6.66 17.36
C VAL A 75 -12.66 -6.44 17.85
N PHE A 76 -12.29 -5.17 17.98
CA PHE A 76 -11.00 -4.72 18.44
C PHE A 76 -11.12 -3.83 19.67
N VAL A 77 -10.29 -4.09 20.68
CA VAL A 77 -10.12 -3.19 21.83
C VAL A 77 -8.87 -2.36 21.60
N VAL A 78 -8.99 -1.03 21.55
CA VAL A 78 -7.86 -0.12 21.34
C VAL A 78 -7.15 0.10 22.67
N ARG A 79 -5.98 -0.52 22.85
CA ARG A 79 -5.27 -0.66 24.13
C ARG A 79 -5.04 0.68 24.83
N GLU A 80 -4.56 1.69 24.11
CA GLU A 80 -4.15 2.98 24.66
C GLU A 80 -5.35 3.89 25.00
N LEU A 81 -6.52 3.57 24.45
CA LEU A 81 -7.74 4.35 24.65
C LEU A 81 -8.77 3.64 25.52
N SER A 82 -8.49 2.40 25.95
CA SER A 82 -9.45 1.54 26.66
C SER A 82 -8.97 1.13 28.05
N HIS A 83 -9.93 0.87 28.93
CA HIS A 83 -9.72 0.29 30.26
C HIS A 83 -10.94 -0.56 30.64
N GLY A 84 -10.86 -1.28 31.76
CA GLY A 84 -11.97 -2.12 32.23
C GLY A 84 -12.15 -3.43 31.45
N TYR A 85 -11.27 -3.74 30.49
CA TYR A 85 -11.13 -5.10 29.97
C TYR A 85 -10.41 -5.98 30.99
N ARG A 86 -10.78 -7.25 31.05
CA ARG A 86 -10.05 -8.24 31.83
C ARG A 86 -8.89 -8.76 30.98
N ASP A 87 -7.68 -8.67 31.51
CA ASP A 87 -6.48 -9.32 30.93
C ASP A 87 -6.54 -10.86 31.01
N ASP A 88 -7.63 -11.41 31.56
CA ASP A 88 -7.89 -12.83 31.57
C ASP A 88 -8.03 -13.34 30.12
N VAL A 89 -7.40 -14.50 29.87
CA VAL A 89 -7.19 -15.16 28.56
C VAL A 89 -8.49 -15.47 27.80
N ASP A 90 -9.65 -15.21 28.39
CA ASP A 90 -10.99 -15.51 27.86
C ASP A 90 -11.76 -14.28 27.35
N THR A 91 -11.13 -13.11 27.17
CA THR A 91 -11.78 -12.02 26.42
C THR A 91 -11.82 -12.38 24.92
N PRO A 92 -13.01 -12.47 24.29
CA PRO A 92 -13.13 -12.95 22.90
C PRO A 92 -12.66 -11.91 21.86
N TRP A 93 -12.24 -10.72 22.28
CA TRP A 93 -11.93 -9.60 21.39
C TRP A 93 -10.44 -9.37 21.30
N SER A 94 -9.96 -9.10 20.08
CA SER A 94 -8.53 -8.89 19.84
C SER A 94 -8.10 -7.51 20.36
N LEU A 95 -7.06 -7.48 21.18
CA LEU A 95 -6.41 -6.23 21.58
C LEU A 95 -5.54 -5.72 20.44
N VAL A 96 -5.69 -4.44 20.11
CA VAL A 96 -4.88 -3.76 19.10
C VAL A 96 -4.35 -2.44 19.62
N ASP A 97 -3.22 -2.03 19.08
CA ASP A 97 -2.66 -0.71 19.37
C ASP A 97 -3.35 0.37 18.52
N LEU A 98 -3.27 1.62 18.96
CA LEU A 98 -3.87 2.80 18.30
C LEU A 98 -3.45 2.94 16.83
N GLY A 99 -2.29 2.40 16.45
CA GLY A 99 -1.81 2.40 15.07
C GLY A 99 -2.63 1.52 14.11
N ARG A 100 -3.42 0.58 14.63
CA ARG A 100 -4.38 -0.26 13.87
C ARG A 100 -5.72 0.41 13.64
N VAL A 101 -5.96 1.60 14.20
CA VAL A 101 -7.19 2.36 13.96
C VAL A 101 -7.12 3.04 12.58
N PRO A 102 -8.08 2.80 11.67
CA PRO A 102 -8.07 3.37 10.34
C PRO A 102 -8.40 4.85 10.35
N LEU A 103 -7.61 5.64 9.63
CA LEU A 103 -7.81 7.08 9.49
C LEU A 103 -8.12 7.47 8.05
N ARG A 104 -9.14 8.31 7.86
CA ARG A 104 -9.48 8.90 6.57
C ARG A 104 -8.41 9.92 6.18
N VAL A 105 -7.90 9.82 4.96
CA VAL A 105 -6.99 10.81 4.38
C VAL A 105 -7.72 11.54 3.27
N HIS A 106 -8.41 12.63 3.62
CA HIS A 106 -9.03 13.58 2.68
C HIS A 106 -9.94 12.96 1.59
N GLY A 107 -10.50 11.77 1.81
CA GLY A 107 -11.22 11.02 0.77
C GLY A 107 -10.33 10.44 -0.35
N ALA A 108 -9.01 10.59 -0.25
CA ALA A 108 -8.02 10.03 -1.17
C ALA A 108 -7.62 8.59 -0.81
N GLY A 109 -7.73 8.20 0.47
CA GLY A 109 -7.39 6.87 0.94
C GLY A 109 -7.59 6.69 2.44
N VAL A 110 -7.11 5.55 2.95
CA VAL A 110 -7.18 5.18 4.37
C VAL A 110 -5.78 4.85 4.88
N TYR A 111 -5.42 5.41 6.03
CA TYR A 111 -4.09 5.28 6.63
C TYR A 111 -4.14 4.59 7.98
N TYR A 112 -3.24 3.62 8.15
CA TYR A 112 -2.93 2.96 9.40
C TYR A 112 -1.53 3.37 9.82
N ARG A 113 -1.40 4.06 10.96
CA ARG A 113 -0.10 4.56 11.44
C ARG A 113 0.85 3.42 11.81
N ARG A 114 0.33 2.28 12.25
CA ARG A 114 1.10 1.06 12.51
C ARG A 114 0.17 -0.15 12.33
N PHE A 115 0.00 -0.55 11.07
CA PHE A 115 -0.76 -1.76 10.74
C PHE A 115 0.02 -3.00 11.18
N PHE A 116 1.30 -3.08 10.83
CA PHE A 116 2.15 -4.20 11.18
C PHE A 116 2.92 -3.91 12.47
N GLY A 117 2.97 -4.90 13.36
CA GLY A 117 3.77 -4.84 14.59
C GLY A 117 5.27 -4.71 14.28
N LEU A 118 5.99 -4.01 15.16
CA LEU A 118 7.44 -3.78 15.01
C LEU A 118 8.27 -5.03 15.36
N ASP A 119 7.72 -5.87 16.23
CA ASP A 119 8.26 -7.15 16.67
C ASP A 119 8.26 -8.23 15.58
N ALA A 120 7.44 -8.06 14.54
CA ALA A 120 7.34 -9.01 13.43
C ALA A 120 8.53 -8.96 12.44
N ASP A 121 9.43 -7.98 12.57
CA ASP A 121 10.64 -7.80 11.75
C ASP A 121 10.44 -8.05 10.24
N HIS A 122 9.41 -7.42 9.66
CA HIS A 122 9.10 -7.56 8.24
C HIS A 122 10.29 -7.15 7.35
N PHE A 123 11.08 -6.15 7.75
CA PHE A 123 12.27 -5.76 6.99
C PHE A 123 13.28 -6.93 6.93
N GLY A 124 13.67 -7.49 8.08
CA GLY A 124 14.64 -8.56 8.15
C GLY A 124 14.15 -9.83 7.46
N ARG A 125 12.90 -10.24 7.71
CA ARG A 125 12.29 -11.42 7.09
C ARG A 125 12.25 -11.34 5.56
N ILE A 126 11.70 -10.25 5.01
CA ILE A 126 11.62 -10.06 3.55
C ILE A 126 13.03 -10.01 2.94
N SER A 127 13.98 -9.33 3.60
CA SER A 127 15.36 -9.25 3.13
C SER A 127 16.11 -10.59 3.19
N ALA A 128 15.71 -11.49 4.08
CA ALA A 128 16.28 -12.84 4.18
C ALA A 128 15.63 -13.83 3.19
N GLU A 129 14.35 -13.63 2.87
CA GLU A 129 13.59 -14.47 1.95
C GLU A 129 13.90 -14.19 0.47
N HIS A 130 14.37 -12.97 0.14
CA HIS A 130 14.56 -12.51 -1.24
C HIS A 130 15.90 -11.88 -1.54
N ALA A 131 16.40 -12.14 -2.75
CA ALA A 131 17.57 -11.46 -3.30
C ALA A 131 17.15 -10.20 -4.07
N PHE A 132 17.30 -9.03 -3.45
CA PHE A 132 16.96 -7.75 -4.09
C PHE A 132 17.86 -7.45 -5.29
N GLN A 133 17.25 -6.99 -6.36
CA GLN A 133 17.88 -6.78 -7.65
C GLN A 133 18.27 -5.31 -7.82
N SER A 134 19.32 -5.06 -8.61
CA SER A 134 19.65 -3.69 -9.00
C SER A 134 18.55 -3.15 -9.92
N LEU A 135 18.30 -1.84 -9.85
CA LEU A 135 17.32 -1.17 -10.69
C LEU A 135 17.92 0.02 -11.42
N THR A 136 17.51 0.21 -12.66
CA THR A 136 17.88 1.40 -13.44
C THR A 136 16.71 2.37 -13.48
N GLU A 137 16.97 3.66 -13.26
CA GLU A 137 15.95 4.69 -13.40
C GLU A 137 15.80 5.08 -14.87
N SER A 138 14.77 4.54 -15.53
CA SER A 138 14.49 4.80 -16.96
C SER A 138 15.68 4.38 -17.84
N THR A 139 16.14 5.26 -18.75
CA THR A 139 17.25 5.03 -19.69
C THR A 139 18.59 5.59 -19.19
N LYS A 140 18.68 6.05 -17.94
CA LYS A 140 19.92 6.68 -17.43
C LYS A 140 21.02 5.64 -17.24
N PRO A 141 22.26 5.92 -17.67
CA PRO A 141 23.39 5.05 -17.36
C PRO A 141 23.68 5.10 -15.85
N GLY A 142 23.50 3.97 -15.16
CA GLY A 142 23.82 3.81 -13.74
C GLY A 142 22.71 3.11 -12.94
N ALA A 143 23.11 2.43 -11.87
CA ALA A 143 22.17 1.86 -10.89
C ALA A 143 21.57 2.98 -10.03
N ALA A 144 20.27 2.86 -9.72
CA ALA A 144 19.63 3.73 -8.76
C ALA A 144 20.19 3.52 -7.36
N HIS A 145 19.95 4.47 -6.45
CA HIS A 145 20.22 4.31 -5.01
C HIS A 145 19.25 3.34 -4.31
N ARG A 146 18.56 2.51 -5.08
CA ARG A 146 17.55 1.58 -4.61
C ARG A 146 17.85 0.21 -5.20
N SER A 147 17.56 -0.83 -4.43
CA SER A 147 17.41 -2.18 -4.95
C SER A 147 15.94 -2.57 -4.84
N GLY A 148 15.46 -3.48 -5.69
CA GLY A 148 14.06 -3.84 -5.74
C GLY A 148 13.81 -5.24 -6.24
N ILE A 149 12.59 -5.72 -6.04
CA ILE A 149 12.13 -7.00 -6.53
C ILE A 149 10.62 -6.96 -6.80
N TYR A 150 10.18 -7.67 -7.83
CA TYR A 150 8.77 -7.95 -8.07
C TYR A 150 8.42 -9.31 -7.50
N LEU A 151 7.30 -9.38 -6.77
CA LEU A 151 6.81 -10.61 -6.18
C LEU A 151 5.36 -10.85 -6.59
N THR A 152 5.00 -12.10 -6.84
CA THR A 152 3.62 -12.53 -7.13
C THR A 152 3.44 -14.00 -6.76
N PRO A 153 2.23 -14.53 -6.54
CA PRO A 153 2.04 -15.97 -6.43
C PRO A 153 2.49 -16.67 -7.72
N VAL A 154 3.38 -17.66 -7.57
CA VAL A 154 3.84 -18.53 -8.67
C VAL A 154 3.34 -19.94 -8.41
N THR A 155 2.70 -20.53 -9.40
CA THR A 155 2.21 -21.93 -9.33
C THR A 155 2.80 -22.74 -10.47
N ARG A 156 3.04 -24.03 -10.25
CA ARG A 156 3.61 -24.94 -11.25
C ARG A 156 2.57 -25.97 -11.70
N THR A 157 2.40 -26.10 -13.02
CA THR A 157 1.59 -27.15 -13.65
C THR A 157 2.46 -27.89 -14.67
N GLY A 158 2.98 -29.07 -14.32
CA GLY A 158 4.00 -29.74 -15.14
C GLY A 158 5.25 -28.86 -15.24
N ASP A 159 5.68 -28.54 -16.46
CA ASP A 159 6.81 -27.65 -16.74
C ASP A 159 6.42 -26.17 -16.86
N GLU A 160 5.13 -25.85 -16.73
CA GLU A 160 4.62 -24.48 -16.83
C GLU A 160 4.67 -23.77 -15.47
N LEU A 161 5.21 -22.55 -15.45
CA LEU A 161 5.14 -21.64 -14.30
C LEU A 161 4.11 -20.55 -14.56
N HIS A 162 3.02 -20.52 -13.79
CA HIS A 162 1.96 -19.53 -13.92
C HIS A 162 2.11 -18.45 -12.85
N PHE A 163 1.99 -17.20 -13.27
CA PHE A 163 2.21 -16.02 -12.43
C PHE A 163 1.48 -14.81 -13.01
N ARG A 164 1.59 -13.65 -12.36
CA ARG A 164 1.07 -12.38 -12.88
C ARG A 164 2.20 -11.40 -13.11
N LEU A 165 2.11 -10.65 -14.20
CA LEU A 165 3.05 -9.58 -14.52
C LEU A 165 2.49 -8.23 -14.09
N LEU A 166 3.37 -7.28 -13.80
CA LEU A 166 3.00 -5.87 -13.68
C LEU A 166 4.02 -5.03 -14.44
N ARG A 167 3.88 -5.02 -15.77
CA ARG A 167 4.82 -4.45 -16.76
C ARG A 167 4.78 -2.92 -16.72
N CYS A 168 5.35 -2.33 -15.67
CA CYS A 168 5.45 -0.88 -15.52
C CYS A 168 6.80 -0.35 -16.03
N SER A 169 7.20 0.85 -15.59
CA SER A 169 8.43 1.53 -16.02
C SER A 169 9.69 1.13 -15.24
N THR A 170 9.56 0.34 -14.17
CA THR A 170 10.73 -0.10 -13.39
C THR A 170 11.44 -1.23 -14.10
N ASN A 171 12.75 -1.08 -14.30
CA ASN A 171 13.58 -2.10 -14.93
C ASN A 171 14.49 -2.72 -13.86
N LEU A 172 14.19 -3.96 -13.49
CA LEU A 172 14.94 -4.77 -12.56
C LEU A 172 15.85 -5.74 -13.34
N SER A 173 16.99 -6.07 -12.76
CA SER A 173 17.99 -6.92 -13.42
C SER A 173 17.68 -8.43 -13.38
N GLY A 174 16.70 -8.86 -12.59
CA GLY A 174 16.32 -10.28 -12.44
C GLY A 174 14.83 -10.53 -12.63
N PRO A 175 14.40 -11.79 -12.53
CA PRO A 175 13.01 -12.19 -12.74
C PRO A 175 12.07 -11.67 -11.64
N THR A 176 10.77 -11.74 -11.90
CA THR A 176 9.77 -11.73 -10.81
C THR A 176 9.94 -13.00 -9.96
N GLU A 177 9.83 -12.89 -8.63
CA GLU A 177 9.88 -14.05 -7.74
C GLU A 177 8.50 -14.43 -7.17
N GLY A 178 8.39 -15.68 -6.76
CA GLY A 178 7.24 -16.22 -6.03
C GLY A 178 7.12 -15.61 -4.64
N PHE A 179 5.89 -15.44 -4.17
CA PHE A 179 5.63 -15.11 -2.77
C PHE A 179 6.25 -16.17 -1.84
N ARG A 180 6.90 -15.67 -0.80
CA ARG A 180 7.37 -16.46 0.34
C ARG A 180 6.36 -16.35 1.49
N PRO A 181 6.56 -17.07 2.62
CA PRO A 181 5.61 -17.05 3.72
C PRO A 181 5.31 -15.63 4.21
N THR A 182 6.33 -14.78 4.35
CA THR A 182 6.12 -13.40 4.83
C THR A 182 5.31 -12.56 3.84
N ASP A 183 5.51 -12.72 2.53
CA ASP A 183 4.68 -12.02 1.54
C ASP A 183 3.23 -12.47 1.56
N THR A 184 3.02 -13.79 1.70
CA THR A 184 1.68 -14.38 1.73
C THR A 184 0.92 -13.83 2.93
N ASP A 185 1.53 -13.84 4.12
CA ASP A 185 0.95 -13.29 5.35
C ASP A 185 0.60 -11.80 5.18
N VAL A 186 1.54 -10.99 4.68
CA VAL A 186 1.34 -9.54 4.46
C VAL A 186 0.20 -9.29 3.47
N VAL A 187 0.21 -9.97 2.33
CA VAL A 187 -0.77 -9.72 1.26
C VAL A 187 -2.16 -10.24 1.65
N ASP A 188 -2.26 -11.33 2.40
CA ASP A 188 -3.54 -11.85 2.91
C ASP A 188 -4.16 -10.91 3.94
N ASP A 189 -3.35 -10.39 4.87
CA ASP A 189 -3.80 -9.38 5.83
C ASP A 189 -4.28 -8.10 5.14
N LEU A 190 -3.55 -7.64 4.12
CA LEU A 190 -3.93 -6.46 3.34
C LEU A 190 -5.19 -6.70 2.52
N ASN A 191 -5.40 -7.88 1.94
CA ASN A 191 -6.63 -8.22 1.23
C ASN A 191 -7.83 -8.27 2.16
N ARG A 192 -7.67 -8.84 3.35
CA ARG A 192 -8.72 -8.85 4.38
C ARG A 192 -9.10 -7.44 4.81
N GLU A 193 -8.12 -6.57 4.98
CA GLU A 193 -8.38 -5.18 5.35
C GLU A 193 -8.95 -4.36 4.19
N ALA A 194 -8.49 -4.60 2.96
CA ALA A 194 -9.04 -3.97 1.77
C ALA A 194 -10.54 -4.21 1.61
N ALA A 195 -11.04 -5.39 1.98
CA ALA A 195 -12.47 -5.72 1.97
C ALA A 195 -13.30 -4.90 2.99
N ALA A 196 -12.68 -4.37 4.04
CA ALA A 196 -13.30 -3.46 5.01
C ALA A 196 -13.15 -1.98 4.64
N VAL A 197 -12.31 -1.66 3.65
CA VAL A 197 -12.02 -0.28 3.22
C VAL A 197 -12.66 0.05 1.87
N PHE A 198 -12.75 -0.93 0.98
CA PHE A 198 -13.17 -0.76 -0.40
C PHE A 198 -14.34 -1.65 -0.77
N ARG A 199 -15.20 -1.10 -1.63
CA ARG A 199 -16.22 -1.84 -2.34
C ARG A 199 -15.77 -2.17 -3.75
N ASP A 200 -16.19 -3.35 -4.24
CA ASP A 200 -16.00 -3.81 -5.61
C ASP A 200 -14.52 -3.89 -6.04
N HIS A 201 -13.58 -4.04 -5.11
CA HIS A 201 -12.14 -3.99 -5.41
C HIS A 201 -11.58 -5.31 -5.97
N ALA A 202 -10.54 -5.20 -6.80
CA ALA A 202 -9.73 -6.35 -7.20
C ALA A 202 -8.79 -6.80 -6.07
N PRO A 203 -8.42 -8.09 -6.01
CA PRO A 203 -7.48 -8.58 -5.01
C PRO A 203 -6.07 -8.02 -5.26
N LEU A 204 -5.38 -7.70 -4.17
CA LEU A 204 -3.95 -7.41 -4.14
C LEU A 204 -3.19 -8.72 -4.39
N ASN A 205 -2.30 -8.76 -5.38
CA ASN A 205 -1.65 -10.00 -5.81
C ASN A 205 -0.25 -9.80 -6.42
N HIS A 206 0.26 -8.57 -6.41
CA HIS A 206 1.56 -8.25 -6.99
C HIS A 206 2.25 -7.18 -6.16
N VAL A 207 3.53 -7.39 -5.86
CA VAL A 207 4.31 -6.55 -4.96
C VAL A 207 5.48 -5.95 -5.71
N LEU A 208 5.77 -4.67 -5.47
CA LEU A 208 7.08 -4.06 -5.69
C LEU A 208 7.70 -3.76 -4.32
N ALA A 209 8.69 -4.55 -3.92
CA ALA A 209 9.46 -4.32 -2.71
C ALA A 209 10.75 -3.59 -3.10
N GLN A 210 11.08 -2.49 -2.41
CA GLN A 210 12.25 -1.67 -2.70
C GLN A 210 12.98 -1.22 -1.43
N ILE A 211 14.28 -1.45 -1.37
CA ILE A 211 15.16 -0.95 -0.31
C ILE A 211 15.76 0.38 -0.76
N TYR A 212 15.66 1.38 0.10
CA TYR A 212 16.09 2.75 -0.11
C TYR A 212 17.41 3.00 0.60
N HIS A 213 18.51 2.97 -0.16
CA HIS A 213 19.86 3.12 0.39
C HIS A 213 20.26 4.59 0.44
N ASN A 214 20.69 5.05 1.63
CA ASN A 214 21.32 6.36 1.78
C ASN A 214 22.84 6.22 1.62
N THR A 215 23.47 7.16 0.93
CA THR A 215 24.93 7.22 0.76
C THR A 215 25.47 8.37 1.61
N LEU A 216 26.40 8.07 2.50
CA LEU A 216 27.07 9.06 3.35
C LEU A 216 27.92 10.02 2.51
N ALA A 217 28.19 11.20 3.06
CA ALA A 217 29.14 12.12 2.46
C ALA A 217 30.57 11.56 2.62
N THR A 218 31.41 11.73 1.60
CA THR A 218 32.86 11.57 1.67
C THR A 218 33.54 12.92 1.49
N ALA A 219 34.87 12.98 1.62
CA ALA A 219 35.61 14.22 1.36
C ALA A 219 35.41 14.74 -0.09
N GLU A 220 35.14 13.84 -1.03
CA GLU A 220 35.00 14.13 -2.46
C GLU A 220 33.54 14.23 -2.93
N ARG A 221 32.57 13.72 -2.16
CA ARG A 221 31.17 13.61 -2.59
C ARG A 221 30.19 13.96 -1.47
N LYS A 222 29.19 14.79 -1.80
CA LYS A 222 28.06 15.05 -0.90
C LYS A 222 27.24 13.78 -0.65
N GLN A 223 26.64 13.69 0.52
CA GLN A 223 25.65 12.65 0.82
C GLN A 223 24.53 12.60 -0.22
N SER A 224 23.96 11.42 -0.43
CA SER A 224 22.80 11.19 -1.28
C SER A 224 21.75 10.42 -0.50
N LYS A 225 20.48 10.78 -0.65
CA LYS A 225 19.36 10.12 0.01
C LYS A 225 18.43 9.55 -1.05
N ALA A 226 17.99 8.31 -0.87
CA ALA A 226 17.09 7.69 -1.82
C ALA A 226 15.73 8.42 -1.83
N LYS A 227 15.28 8.77 -3.03
CA LYS A 227 14.02 9.49 -3.29
C LYS A 227 13.42 8.98 -4.59
N ILE A 228 12.10 9.10 -4.74
CA ILE A 228 11.42 8.87 -6.01
C ILE A 228 10.72 10.18 -6.38
N SER A 229 10.99 10.70 -7.57
CA SER A 229 10.36 11.93 -8.05
C SER A 229 8.86 11.76 -8.29
N SER A 230 8.14 12.88 -8.36
CA SER A 230 6.71 12.92 -8.68
C SER A 230 6.35 12.08 -9.91
N HIS A 231 5.41 11.15 -9.71
CA HIS A 231 4.85 10.27 -10.74
C HIS A 231 3.47 9.74 -10.31
N ALA A 232 2.72 9.17 -11.26
CA ALA A 232 1.62 8.27 -10.97
C ALA A 232 2.05 6.83 -11.31
N ASP A 233 1.56 5.85 -10.53
CA ASP A 233 1.81 4.45 -10.81
C ASP A 233 1.16 4.03 -12.13
N LYS A 234 1.86 3.18 -12.89
CA LYS A 234 1.41 2.77 -14.23
C LYS A 234 0.34 1.71 -14.13
N THR A 235 -0.82 1.99 -14.71
CA THR A 235 -2.03 1.17 -14.52
C THR A 235 -2.27 0.14 -15.62
N LYS A 236 -1.39 0.04 -16.63
CA LYS A 236 -1.52 -0.84 -17.81
C LYS A 236 -1.99 -2.27 -17.51
N ASP A 237 -1.39 -2.90 -16.51
CA ASP A 237 -1.67 -4.30 -16.16
C ASP A 237 -2.58 -4.43 -14.92
N MET A 238 -3.16 -3.32 -14.47
CA MET A 238 -4.05 -3.27 -13.31
C MET A 238 -5.50 -3.27 -13.79
N PRO A 239 -6.40 -4.02 -13.14
CA PRO A 239 -7.82 -3.95 -13.45
C PRO A 239 -8.40 -2.58 -13.05
N VAL A 240 -9.48 -2.14 -13.70
CA VAL A 240 -10.13 -0.82 -13.47
C VAL A 240 -10.51 -0.61 -12.00
N ASN A 241 -10.96 -1.67 -11.33
CA ASN A 241 -11.28 -1.68 -9.91
C ASN A 241 -10.06 -2.01 -9.01
N GLY A 242 -8.85 -1.74 -9.49
CA GLY A 242 -7.62 -1.95 -8.74
C GLY A 242 -7.49 -1.00 -7.54
N VAL A 243 -6.80 -1.49 -6.52
CA VAL A 243 -6.38 -0.74 -5.33
C VAL A 243 -4.89 -0.93 -5.10
N MET A 244 -4.31 -0.09 -4.25
CA MET A 244 -2.90 -0.14 -3.87
C MET A 244 -2.75 0.01 -2.36
N ALA A 245 -1.76 -0.69 -1.81
CA ALA A 245 -1.35 -0.59 -0.42
C ALA A 245 0.14 -0.23 -0.33
N PHE A 246 0.44 0.95 0.20
CA PHE A 246 1.80 1.40 0.46
C PHE A 246 2.19 1.00 1.87
N CYS A 247 2.93 -0.10 2.02
CA CYS A 247 3.45 -0.55 3.30
C CYS A 247 4.88 -0.02 3.50
N THR A 248 5.23 0.32 4.73
CA THR A 248 6.58 0.80 5.07
C THR A 248 7.18 0.06 6.24
N PHE A 249 8.37 -0.49 6.03
CA PHE A 249 9.20 -1.12 7.04
C PHE A 249 10.56 -0.42 7.11
N TYR A 250 11.19 -0.45 8.29
CA TYR A 250 12.50 0.15 8.49
C TYR A 250 13.44 -0.84 9.17
N ASP A 251 14.71 -0.69 8.84
CA ASP A 251 15.83 -1.21 9.61
C ASP A 251 16.59 -0.04 10.26
N ARG A 252 17.28 -0.32 11.37
CA ARG A 252 18.09 0.62 12.17
C ARG A 252 17.31 1.83 12.71
N LEU A 253 16.20 1.58 13.41
CA LEU A 253 15.48 2.63 14.13
C LEU A 253 16.17 3.07 15.43
N ASP A 254 17.18 2.34 15.92
CA ASP A 254 17.79 2.51 17.25
C ASP A 254 18.42 3.90 17.49
N GLY A 255 18.80 4.60 16.41
CA GLY A 255 19.35 5.95 16.46
C GLY A 255 18.29 7.06 16.58
N LEU A 256 17.01 6.71 16.50
CA LEU A 256 15.89 7.64 16.57
C LEU A 256 15.09 7.41 17.86
N GLN A 257 14.38 8.44 18.29
CA GLN A 257 13.46 8.36 19.44
C GLN A 257 12.05 8.81 19.02
N PRO A 258 11.00 8.28 19.64
CA PRO A 258 9.65 8.79 19.43
C PRO A 258 9.58 10.31 19.63
N LEU A 259 8.86 11.01 18.75
CA LEU A 259 8.65 12.44 18.89
C LEU A 259 7.54 12.73 19.90
N ALA A 260 7.65 13.85 20.62
CA ALA A 260 6.69 14.21 21.66
C ALA A 260 5.27 14.49 21.10
N ASP A 261 5.20 15.10 19.91
CA ASP A 261 3.94 15.49 19.28
C ASP A 261 3.28 14.34 18.49
N ASP A 262 4.05 13.29 18.16
CA ASP A 262 3.57 12.11 17.45
C ASP A 262 4.37 10.87 17.87
N GLY A 263 3.77 10.03 18.71
CA GLY A 263 4.38 8.79 19.22
C GLY A 263 4.62 7.71 18.16
N PHE A 264 4.09 7.86 16.94
CA PHE A 264 4.40 6.99 15.81
C PHE A 264 5.57 7.50 14.97
N ASP A 265 5.93 8.77 15.11
CA ASP A 265 7.05 9.37 14.40
C ASP A 265 8.34 9.23 15.22
N TYR A 266 9.44 8.98 14.52
CA TYR A 266 10.76 8.74 15.12
C TYR A 266 11.72 9.77 14.57
N GLY A 267 12.50 10.41 15.44
CA GLY A 267 13.39 11.48 15.04
C GLY A 267 14.47 11.82 16.05
N VAL A 268 15.18 12.90 15.75
CA VAL A 268 16.25 13.45 16.60
C VAL A 268 15.99 14.94 16.79
N LYS A 269 16.01 15.40 18.06
CA LYS A 269 15.84 16.81 18.42
C LYS A 269 14.57 17.45 17.81
N GLY A 270 13.45 16.72 17.82
CA GLY A 270 12.16 17.20 17.29
C GLY A 270 12.04 17.15 15.76
N VAL A 271 13.05 16.65 15.04
CA VAL A 271 13.01 16.51 13.57
C VAL A 271 12.81 15.04 13.23
N SER A 272 11.73 14.72 12.52
CA SER A 272 11.47 13.36 12.03
C SER A 272 12.63 12.83 11.18
N GLY A 273 13.05 11.59 11.43
CA GLY A 273 13.97 10.84 10.59
C GLY A 273 13.26 10.01 9.52
N LEU A 274 11.92 10.01 9.52
CA LEU A 274 11.13 9.14 8.65
C LEU A 274 10.88 9.76 7.28
N THR A 275 10.61 8.88 6.32
CA THR A 275 10.31 9.25 4.94
C THR A 275 8.87 9.73 4.81
N ARG A 276 8.61 10.68 3.91
CA ARG A 276 7.25 11.14 3.59
C ARG A 276 6.83 10.71 2.19
N LEU A 277 5.58 10.29 2.06
CA LEU A 277 4.88 10.14 0.78
C LEU A 277 4.09 11.41 0.53
N HIS A 278 4.48 12.17 -0.48
CA HIS A 278 3.88 13.47 -0.80
C HIS A 278 3.02 13.36 -2.05
N PHE A 279 1.77 13.83 -1.96
CA PHE A 279 0.81 13.82 -3.05
C PHE A 279 0.55 15.23 -3.57
N ARG A 280 0.42 15.36 -4.89
CA ARG A 280 0.04 16.60 -5.56
C ARG A 280 -1.00 16.32 -6.64
N LEU A 281 -2.11 17.04 -6.58
CA LEU A 281 -3.20 16.95 -7.54
C LEU A 281 -2.70 17.40 -8.93
N LYS A 282 -3.06 16.64 -9.97
CA LYS A 282 -2.61 16.92 -11.35
C LYS A 282 -3.31 18.15 -11.93
N GLU A 283 -4.61 18.24 -11.69
CA GLU A 283 -5.51 19.28 -12.19
C GLU A 283 -6.48 19.68 -11.07
N PRO A 284 -6.94 20.94 -10.99
CA PRO A 284 -8.00 21.31 -10.06
C PRO A 284 -9.27 20.52 -10.41
N THR A 285 -9.79 19.74 -9.46
CA THR A 285 -11.02 18.96 -9.65
C THR A 285 -12.15 19.52 -8.80
N GLU A 286 -13.36 19.56 -9.34
CA GLU A 286 -14.57 19.66 -8.52
C GLU A 286 -14.59 18.42 -7.61
N GLY A 287 -14.88 18.61 -6.32
CA GLY A 287 -14.63 17.60 -5.27
C GLY A 287 -15.27 16.23 -5.54
N ARG A 288 -14.73 15.18 -4.91
CA ARG A 288 -15.37 13.86 -4.87
C ARG A 288 -16.43 13.85 -3.79
N ASP A 289 -17.63 13.40 -4.12
CA ASP A 289 -18.74 13.22 -3.17
C ASP A 289 -19.02 14.48 -2.32
N GLY A 290 -18.85 15.67 -2.92
CA GLY A 290 -19.06 16.96 -2.25
C GLY A 290 -17.91 17.42 -1.34
N VAL A 291 -16.83 16.64 -1.20
CA VAL A 291 -15.63 17.02 -0.44
C VAL A 291 -14.51 17.46 -1.39
N ALA A 292 -14.02 18.68 -1.20
CA ALA A 292 -12.91 19.20 -1.98
C ALA A 292 -11.62 18.44 -1.66
N LEU A 293 -11.02 17.83 -2.69
CA LEU A 293 -9.73 17.19 -2.61
C LEU A 293 -8.62 18.24 -2.41
N PRO A 294 -7.69 18.07 -1.46
CA PRO A 294 -6.62 19.04 -1.24
C PRO A 294 -5.66 19.05 -2.43
N ALA A 295 -5.19 20.23 -2.81
CA ALA A 295 -4.22 20.40 -3.92
C ALA A 295 -2.92 19.60 -3.68
N GLN A 296 -2.54 19.44 -2.41
CA GLN A 296 -1.41 18.62 -2.00
C GLN A 296 -1.59 18.17 -0.55
N PHE A 297 -1.02 17.01 -0.20
CA PHE A 297 -0.93 16.52 1.17
C PHE A 297 0.29 15.61 1.32
N SER A 298 0.67 15.28 2.56
CA SER A 298 1.78 14.36 2.82
C SER A 298 1.42 13.40 3.95
N LEU A 299 1.92 12.18 3.84
CA LEU A 299 1.88 11.18 4.89
C LEU A 299 3.31 10.90 5.36
N THR A 300 3.55 10.99 6.66
CA THR A 300 4.77 10.43 7.25
C THR A 300 4.63 8.92 7.23
N LEU A 301 5.57 8.22 6.61
CA LEU A 301 5.56 6.77 6.49
C LEU A 301 6.16 6.17 7.77
N HIS A 302 5.31 5.92 8.76
CA HIS A 302 5.71 5.35 10.04
C HIS A 302 6.16 3.87 9.90
N PRO A 303 6.94 3.34 10.85
CA PRO A 303 7.29 1.92 10.87
C PRO A 303 6.03 1.05 11.00
N GLY A 304 5.87 0.10 10.07
CA GLY A 304 4.71 -0.79 10.00
C GLY A 304 3.44 -0.13 9.46
N SER A 305 3.54 1.08 8.89
CA SER A 305 2.36 1.79 8.39
C SER A 305 1.85 1.24 7.05
N VAL A 306 0.56 1.44 6.80
CA VAL A 306 -0.10 1.08 5.54
C VAL A 306 -0.99 2.23 5.08
N PHE A 307 -0.80 2.67 3.83
CA PHE A 307 -1.74 3.58 3.17
C PHE A 307 -2.44 2.88 2.01
N PHE A 308 -3.76 2.74 2.11
CA PHE A 308 -4.62 2.20 1.08
C PHE A 308 -5.17 3.32 0.20
N MET A 309 -5.11 3.13 -1.12
CA MET A 309 -5.76 4.04 -2.07
C MET A 309 -6.29 3.31 -3.32
N PRO A 310 -7.42 3.74 -3.89
CA PRO A 310 -7.91 3.20 -5.15
C PRO A 310 -7.12 3.77 -6.33
N LEU A 311 -7.15 3.08 -7.48
CA LEU A 311 -6.57 3.60 -8.73
C LEU A 311 -7.15 4.95 -9.14
N SER A 312 -8.39 5.19 -8.76
CA SER A 312 -9.06 6.43 -9.04
C SER A 312 -8.44 7.61 -8.27
N THR A 313 -7.77 7.39 -7.13
CA THR A 313 -6.90 8.39 -6.49
C THR A 313 -5.55 8.54 -7.23
N ASN A 314 -4.95 7.45 -7.71
CA ASN A 314 -3.71 7.47 -8.52
C ASN A 314 -3.88 8.25 -9.83
N ARG A 315 -5.09 8.20 -10.39
CA ARG A 315 -5.47 8.98 -11.55
C ARG A 315 -5.48 10.48 -11.27
N LEU A 316 -5.91 10.91 -10.08
CA LEU A 316 -6.01 12.32 -9.71
C LEU A 316 -4.71 12.93 -9.20
N TYR A 317 -3.87 12.14 -8.54
CA TYR A 317 -2.65 12.60 -7.88
C TYR A 317 -1.39 12.04 -8.53
N THR A 318 -0.34 12.85 -8.53
CA THR A 318 1.03 12.33 -8.54
C THR A 318 1.52 12.17 -7.10
N HIS A 319 2.47 11.28 -6.88
CA HIS A 319 3.11 11.09 -5.60
C HIS A 319 4.63 10.98 -5.71
N GLU A 320 5.33 11.30 -4.62
CA GLU A 320 6.79 11.20 -4.52
C GLU A 320 7.26 10.79 -3.13
N ILE A 321 8.42 10.14 -3.10
CA ILE A 321 9.09 9.73 -1.87
C ILE A 321 10.11 10.79 -1.49
N ARG A 322 9.86 11.48 -0.38
CA ARG A 322 10.71 12.54 0.16
C ARG A 322 11.45 12.05 1.42
N PRO A 323 12.79 11.93 1.38
CA PRO A 323 13.55 11.60 2.59
C PRO A 323 13.55 12.78 3.58
N SER A 324 13.85 12.48 4.84
CA SER A 324 13.98 13.50 5.89
C SER A 324 15.12 14.50 5.62
N ALA A 325 15.01 15.68 6.23
CA ALA A 325 16.04 16.70 6.23
C ALA A 325 17.30 16.31 7.03
N LEU A 326 17.19 15.38 8.00
CA LEU A 326 18.33 14.88 8.79
C LEU A 326 19.43 14.27 7.92
N ASP A 327 20.69 14.36 8.32
CA ASP A 327 21.80 13.78 7.57
C ASP A 327 21.65 12.27 7.36
N ALA A 328 22.17 11.76 6.24
CA ALA A 328 22.05 10.37 5.80
C ALA A 328 22.49 9.33 6.84
N GLU A 329 23.44 9.69 7.71
CA GLU A 329 23.92 8.85 8.81
C GLU A 329 22.85 8.58 9.87
N SER A 330 21.98 9.58 10.10
CA SER A 330 20.90 9.52 11.07
C SER A 330 19.62 8.91 10.51
N LEU A 331 19.58 8.57 9.23
CA LEU A 331 18.39 8.03 8.59
C LEU A 331 18.36 6.49 8.67
N PRO A 332 17.23 5.90 9.05
CA PRO A 332 17.04 4.45 8.97
C PRO A 332 16.99 4.01 7.51
N THR A 333 17.23 2.72 7.28
CA THR A 333 17.07 2.14 5.94
C THR A 333 15.61 1.76 5.75
N ARG A 334 14.97 2.26 4.69
CA ARG A 334 13.56 2.01 4.42
C ARG A 334 13.38 0.88 3.42
N LEU A 335 12.47 -0.05 3.72
CA LEU A 335 11.85 -0.95 2.77
C LEU A 335 10.44 -0.42 2.45
N GLY A 336 10.25 0.06 1.22
CA GLY A 336 8.93 0.35 0.68
C GLY A 336 8.37 -0.92 0.07
N TYR A 337 7.21 -1.38 0.54
CA TYR A 337 6.56 -2.60 0.08
C TYR A 337 5.19 -2.23 -0.48
N VAL A 338 5.13 -2.04 -1.80
CA VAL A 338 3.92 -1.54 -2.48
C VAL A 338 3.18 -2.71 -3.10
N VAL A 339 2.01 -3.02 -2.57
CA VAL A 339 1.15 -4.09 -3.06
C VAL A 339 0.09 -3.50 -3.99
N ARG A 340 -0.12 -4.16 -5.13
CA ARG A 340 -1.00 -3.73 -6.21
C ARG A 340 -1.81 -4.92 -6.73
N CYS A 341 -2.84 -4.60 -7.51
CA CYS A 341 -3.62 -5.57 -8.27
C CYS A 341 -3.03 -5.73 -9.67
N SER A 342 -2.79 -6.95 -10.12
CA SER A 342 -2.51 -7.26 -11.52
C SER A 342 -3.61 -8.17 -12.11
N SER A 343 -4.01 -7.88 -13.34
CA SER A 343 -4.84 -8.73 -14.20
C SER A 343 -4.05 -9.39 -15.34
N ALA A 344 -2.76 -9.06 -15.52
CA ALA A 344 -1.93 -9.60 -16.59
C ALA A 344 -1.39 -10.98 -16.23
N GLU A 345 -2.19 -12.01 -16.48
CA GLU A 345 -1.78 -13.40 -16.27
C GLU A 345 -0.73 -13.85 -17.28
N ALA A 346 0.28 -14.57 -16.81
CA ALA A 346 1.39 -15.04 -17.62
C ALA A 346 1.72 -16.52 -17.34
N VAL A 347 2.37 -17.15 -18.31
CA VAL A 347 2.99 -18.46 -18.17
C VAL A 347 4.40 -18.44 -18.73
N HIS A 348 5.35 -18.99 -18.00
CA HIS A 348 6.69 -19.28 -18.51
C HIS A 348 6.82 -20.76 -18.83
N LYS A 349 7.20 -21.08 -20.07
CA LYS A 349 7.46 -22.45 -20.55
C LYS A 349 8.40 -22.44 -21.74
N ASN A 350 9.21 -23.48 -21.87
CA ASN A 350 10.17 -23.62 -22.98
C ASN A 350 11.06 -22.37 -23.15
N ASP A 351 11.59 -21.86 -22.05
CA ASP A 351 12.43 -20.64 -21.96
C ASP A 351 11.78 -19.37 -22.54
N GLN A 352 10.44 -19.31 -22.51
CA GLN A 352 9.66 -18.20 -23.06
C GLN A 352 8.50 -17.84 -22.14
N THR A 353 8.28 -16.53 -21.99
CA THR A 353 7.10 -16.00 -21.29
C THR A 353 5.98 -15.69 -22.29
N PHE A 354 4.75 -16.07 -21.93
CA PHE A 354 3.54 -15.82 -22.68
C PHE A 354 2.52 -15.10 -21.79
N LEU A 355 1.78 -14.16 -22.37
CA LEU A 355 0.59 -13.56 -21.77
C LEU A 355 -0.61 -14.47 -22.05
N LYS A 356 -1.50 -14.62 -21.08
CA LYS A 356 -2.81 -15.25 -21.27
C LYS A 356 -3.81 -14.18 -21.67
N LEU A 357 -4.18 -14.13 -22.95
CA LEU A 357 -5.13 -13.14 -23.49
C LEU A 357 -6.30 -13.87 -24.12
N ALA A 358 -7.53 -13.60 -23.62
CA ALA A 358 -8.77 -14.20 -24.13
C ALA A 358 -8.75 -15.74 -24.26
N GLY A 359 -7.97 -16.44 -23.42
CA GLY A 359 -7.79 -17.89 -23.45
C GLY A 359 -6.62 -18.38 -24.32
N ASP A 360 -6.01 -17.51 -25.10
CA ASP A 360 -4.83 -17.80 -25.92
C ASP A 360 -3.52 -17.43 -25.21
N LEU A 361 -2.44 -18.11 -25.62
CA LEU A 361 -1.09 -17.78 -25.19
C LEU A 361 -0.39 -16.92 -26.24
N VAL A 362 -0.12 -15.67 -25.91
CA VAL A 362 0.58 -14.73 -26.78
C VAL A 362 1.99 -14.50 -26.25
N LYS A 363 2.99 -14.83 -27.06
CA LYS A 363 4.40 -14.71 -26.65
C LYS A 363 4.75 -13.26 -26.34
N LEU A 364 5.42 -13.04 -25.20
CA LEU A 364 5.98 -11.74 -24.84
C LEU A 364 7.17 -11.46 -25.77
N GLY A 365 7.03 -10.48 -26.65
CA GLY A 365 8.04 -10.07 -27.61
C GLY A 365 8.93 -8.95 -27.09
N PRO A 366 10.10 -8.70 -27.70
CA PRO A 366 10.91 -7.55 -27.36
C PRO A 366 10.18 -6.24 -27.72
N PRO A 367 10.47 -5.13 -27.01
CA PRO A 367 9.93 -3.82 -27.36
C PRO A 367 10.37 -3.38 -28.77
N THR A 368 9.44 -2.80 -29.54
CA THR A 368 9.75 -2.08 -30.80
C THR A 368 9.97 -0.59 -30.51
N SER A 369 10.63 0.14 -31.41
CA SER A 369 10.82 1.59 -31.24
C SER A 369 9.47 2.32 -31.15
N ASP A 370 8.58 2.07 -32.12
CA ASP A 370 7.27 2.71 -32.17
C ASP A 370 6.41 2.35 -30.95
N GLY A 371 6.44 1.08 -30.53
CA GLY A 371 5.73 0.63 -29.34
C GLY A 371 6.26 1.28 -28.06
N MET A 372 7.57 1.47 -27.95
CA MET A 372 8.19 2.16 -26.82
C MET A 372 7.85 3.65 -26.78
N ASP A 373 7.82 4.30 -27.94
CA ASP A 373 7.49 5.72 -28.03
C ASP A 373 6.03 5.97 -27.66
N GLU A 374 5.11 5.11 -28.14
CA GLU A 374 3.70 5.18 -27.77
C GLU A 374 3.48 4.86 -26.28
N LEU A 375 4.12 3.82 -25.75
CA LEU A 375 4.02 3.50 -24.32
C LEU A 375 4.50 4.66 -23.44
N ARG A 376 5.61 5.31 -23.82
CA ARG A 376 6.14 6.49 -23.10
C ARG A 376 5.21 7.68 -23.22
N ARG A 377 4.55 7.87 -24.37
CA ARG A 377 3.54 8.92 -24.57
C ARG A 377 2.38 8.73 -23.59
N LEU A 378 1.84 7.51 -23.50
CA LEU A 378 0.78 7.17 -22.54
C LEU A 378 1.23 7.34 -21.08
N TYR A 379 2.44 6.91 -20.74
CA TYR A 379 3.01 7.12 -19.39
C TYR A 379 3.14 8.60 -19.02
N ALA A 380 3.49 9.46 -19.97
CA ALA A 380 3.57 10.90 -19.76
C ALA A 380 2.17 11.52 -19.60
N GLU A 381 1.19 11.04 -20.39
CA GLU A 381 -0.20 11.47 -20.31
C GLU A 381 -0.83 11.11 -18.95
N GLU A 382 -0.62 9.88 -18.49
CA GLU A 382 -1.08 9.40 -17.18
C GLU A 382 -0.47 10.19 -16.02
N ASN A 383 0.77 10.67 -16.15
CA ASN A 383 1.40 11.50 -15.12
C ASN A 383 0.84 12.93 -15.09
N ARG A 384 0.35 13.44 -16.22
CA ARG A 384 -0.03 14.85 -16.38
C ARG A 384 -1.52 15.11 -16.19
N THR A 385 -2.36 14.14 -16.54
CA THR A 385 -3.81 14.34 -16.66
C THR A 385 -4.58 13.50 -15.64
N SER A 386 -5.82 13.91 -15.37
CA SER A 386 -6.80 13.14 -14.58
C SER A 386 -7.65 12.18 -15.42
N SER A 387 -7.36 12.06 -16.72
CA SER A 387 -8.06 11.18 -17.66
C SER A 387 -7.78 9.71 -17.36
N PHE A 388 -8.76 8.85 -17.67
CA PHE A 388 -8.53 7.42 -17.72
C PHE A 388 -7.65 7.09 -18.93
N ILE A 389 -6.57 6.34 -18.71
CA ILE A 389 -5.62 5.94 -19.76
C ILE A 389 -5.87 4.49 -20.11
N ASP A 390 -6.41 4.25 -21.29
CA ASP A 390 -6.53 2.91 -21.86
C ASP A 390 -5.26 2.57 -22.63
N TYR A 391 -4.56 1.53 -22.18
CA TYR A 391 -3.36 1.04 -22.83
C TYR A 391 -3.67 0.06 -23.98
N GLY A 392 -4.88 -0.53 -23.99
CA GLY A 392 -5.29 -1.60 -24.89
C GLY A 392 -4.39 -2.85 -24.80
N ASP A 393 -4.67 -3.82 -25.67
CA ASP A 393 -3.94 -5.10 -25.71
C ASP A 393 -2.71 -5.10 -26.66
N GLN A 394 -2.39 -3.93 -27.23
CA GLN A 394 -1.35 -3.79 -28.26
C GLN A 394 0.09 -3.93 -27.73
N PHE A 395 0.30 -3.71 -26.43
CA PHE A 395 1.63 -3.81 -25.82
C PHE A 395 1.93 -5.25 -25.43
N LEU A 396 2.43 -6.05 -26.37
CA LEU A 396 2.84 -7.44 -26.16
C LEU A 396 4.30 -7.59 -25.72
N PHE A 397 4.84 -6.57 -25.06
CA PHE A 397 6.22 -6.52 -24.57
C PHE A 397 6.29 -5.95 -23.15
N SER A 398 7.43 -6.16 -22.50
CA SER A 398 7.81 -5.48 -21.26
C SER A 398 9.09 -4.67 -21.41
N MET A 399 9.16 -3.56 -20.67
CA MET A 399 10.38 -2.80 -20.47
C MET A 399 11.32 -3.46 -19.45
N ASN A 400 10.79 -4.30 -18.57
CA ASN A 400 11.55 -5.02 -17.58
C ASN A 400 12.12 -6.30 -18.20
N THR A 401 13.44 -6.39 -18.31
CA THR A 401 14.11 -7.57 -18.87
C THR A 401 13.85 -8.84 -18.03
N GLY A 402 13.57 -8.67 -16.74
CA GLY A 402 13.17 -9.74 -15.84
C GLY A 402 11.89 -10.49 -16.24
N ASP A 403 10.95 -9.82 -16.92
CA ASP A 403 9.65 -10.41 -17.26
C ASP A 403 9.75 -11.52 -18.32
N TYR A 404 10.87 -11.57 -19.04
CA TYR A 404 11.16 -12.59 -20.04
C TYR A 404 11.85 -13.83 -19.45
N LEU A 405 12.29 -13.75 -18.19
CA LEU A 405 12.97 -14.83 -17.48
C LEU A 405 11.95 -15.71 -16.75
N ALA A 406 12.35 -16.94 -16.43
CA ALA A 406 11.54 -17.82 -15.59
C ALA A 406 11.36 -17.18 -14.19
N PRO A 407 10.13 -17.11 -13.66
CA PRO A 407 9.93 -16.60 -12.32
C PRO A 407 10.59 -17.52 -11.28
N GLY A 408 11.10 -16.93 -10.21
CA GLY A 408 11.55 -17.70 -9.05
C GLY A 408 10.36 -18.43 -8.42
N ALA A 409 10.54 -19.69 -8.03
CA ALA A 409 9.50 -20.49 -7.35
C ALA A 409 9.67 -20.46 -5.82
#